data_AF-A0A954L7F2-F1
#
_entry.id   AF-A0A954L7F2-F1
#
_cell.length_a   1.000
_cell.length_b   1.000
_cell.length_c   1.000
_cell.angle_alpha   90.00
_cell.angle_beta   90.00
_cell.angle_gamma   90.00
#
_symmetry.space_group_name_H-M   'P 1'
#
loop_
_entity.id
_entity.type
_entity.pdbx_description
1 polymer ?
#
loop_
_entity_poly.entity_id
_entity_poly.type
_entity_poly.pdbx_seq_one_letter_code
_entity_poly.pdbx_strand_id
1 'polypeptide(L)'
;MTPGQRWLFLIVGYFATVAIELPILVALLRGCSRLDRVKAGFLLTAFSYPIVVLVIPALFAMTHGQNRISYLAAAETTAPLMEILLYRLMIRQPVLARPDRNAAVIVVANLCSFLLGEWFVSARIHAWIDAMTPGGR
;
A
#
# COMPACT_ATOMS: atom_id res chain seq x y z
N MET A 1 -0.84 15.91 -12.23
CA MET A 1 -2.09 15.14 -12.42
C MET A 1 -3.30 16.03 -12.21
N THR A 2 -4.24 16.01 -13.16
CA THR A 2 -5.56 16.65 -12.98
C THR A 2 -6.32 15.96 -11.83
N PRO A 3 -7.35 16.60 -11.24
CA PRO A 3 -8.15 15.97 -10.20
C PRO A 3 -8.73 14.61 -10.62
N GLY A 4 -9.26 14.49 -11.84
CA GLY A 4 -9.83 13.24 -12.37
C GLY A 4 -8.79 12.11 -12.48
N GLN A 5 -7.55 12.43 -12.88
CA GLN A 5 -6.46 11.44 -12.93
C GLN A 5 -6.10 10.88 -11.55
N ARG A 6 -6.18 11.70 -10.48
CA ARG A 6 -5.90 11.25 -9.11
C ARG A 6 -6.97 10.30 -8.59
N TRP A 7 -8.24 10.60 -8.86
CA TRP A 7 -9.35 9.71 -8.49
C TRP A 7 -9.29 8.38 -9.22
N LEU A 8 -8.99 8.38 -10.52
CA LEU A 8 -8.81 7.15 -11.28
C LEU A 8 -7.62 6.34 -10.75
N PHE A 9 -6.49 6.99 -10.50
CA PHE A 9 -5.32 6.34 -9.88
C PHE A 9 -5.67 5.74 -8.52
N LEU A 10 -6.45 6.44 -7.69
CA LEU A 10 -6.88 5.95 -6.39
C LEU A 10 -7.74 4.68 -6.51
N ILE A 11 -8.72 4.67 -7.41
CA ILE A 11 -9.62 3.53 -7.57
C ILE A 11 -8.89 2.33 -8.18
N VAL A 12 -8.15 2.55 -9.27
CA VAL A 12 -7.41 1.47 -9.96
C VAL A 12 -6.33 0.90 -9.06
N GLY A 13 -5.57 1.79 -8.41
CA GLY A 13 -4.52 1.40 -7.49
C GLY A 13 -5.05 0.65 -6.27
N TYR A 14 -6.20 1.05 -5.72
CA TYR A 14 -6.87 0.30 -4.66
C TYR A 14 -7.13 -1.15 -5.06
N PHE A 15 -7.77 -1.39 -6.20
CA PHE A 15 -8.06 -2.76 -6.64
C PHE A 15 -6.80 -3.56 -6.97
N ALA A 16 -5.77 -2.92 -7.53
CA ALA A 16 -4.48 -3.55 -7.79
C ALA A 16 -3.79 -3.98 -6.48
N THR A 17 -3.78 -3.10 -5.48
CA THR A 17 -3.24 -3.38 -4.14
C THR A 17 -3.99 -4.52 -3.48
N VAL A 18 -5.34 -4.48 -3.48
CA VAL A 18 -6.17 -5.58 -2.94
C VAL A 18 -5.89 -6.90 -3.65
N ALA A 19 -5.75 -6.91 -4.98
CA ALA A 19 -5.48 -8.13 -5.74
C ALA A 19 -4.14 -8.80 -5.34
N ILE A 20 -3.16 -8.00 -4.90
CA ILE A 20 -1.86 -8.49 -4.43
C ILE A 20 -1.91 -8.93 -2.96
N GLU A 21 -2.52 -8.12 -2.09
CA GLU A 21 -2.51 -8.35 -0.64
C GLU A 21 -3.45 -9.48 -0.22
N LEU A 22 -4.66 -9.51 -0.79
CA LEU A 22 -5.71 -10.46 -0.45
C LEU A 22 -5.26 -11.93 -0.45
N PRO A 23 -4.55 -12.47 -1.47
CA PRO A 23 -4.10 -13.86 -1.45
C PRO A 23 -3.14 -14.15 -0.27
N ILE A 24 -2.26 -13.20 0.06
CA ILE A 24 -1.31 -13.32 1.18
C ILE A 24 -2.07 -13.37 2.51
N LEU A 25 -3.01 -12.44 2.70
CA LEU A 25 -3.81 -12.34 3.92
C LEU A 25 -4.71 -13.57 4.11
N VAL A 26 -5.40 -14.03 3.06
CA VAL A 26 -6.25 -15.22 3.12
C VAL A 26 -5.45 -16.47 3.45
N ALA A 27 -4.25 -16.62 2.88
CA ALA A 27 -3.39 -17.78 3.10
C ALA A 27 -2.76 -17.78 4.51
N LEU A 28 -2.28 -16.63 4.99
CA LEU A 28 -1.34 -16.58 6.11
C LEU A 28 -1.91 -16.05 7.43
N LEU A 29 -3.00 -15.27 7.42
CA LEU A 29 -3.65 -14.81 8.65
C LEU A 29 -4.21 -16.00 9.43
N ARG A 30 -4.14 -15.91 10.77
CA ARG A 30 -4.61 -16.96 11.69
C ARG A 30 -5.53 -16.37 12.76
N GLY A 31 -6.40 -17.23 13.31
CA GLY A 31 -7.31 -16.87 14.41
C GLY A 31 -8.62 -16.22 13.97
N CYS A 32 -8.90 -16.15 12.66
CA CYS A 32 -10.13 -15.61 12.09
C CYS A 32 -10.67 -16.49 10.95
N SER A 33 -11.97 -16.34 10.66
CA SER A 33 -12.64 -17.10 9.59
C SER A 33 -12.12 -16.69 8.21
N ARG A 34 -12.30 -17.55 7.20
CA ARG A 34 -11.91 -17.20 5.81
C ARG A 34 -12.60 -15.93 5.33
N LEU A 35 -13.86 -15.74 5.70
CA LEU A 35 -14.62 -14.54 5.35
C LEU A 35 -14.03 -13.28 5.99
N ASP A 36 -13.58 -13.36 7.25
CA ASP A 36 -12.94 -12.23 7.92
C ASP A 36 -11.60 -11.87 7.28
N ARG A 37 -10.84 -12.85 6.79
CA ARG A 37 -9.60 -12.58 6.04
C ARG A 37 -9.87 -11.85 4.74
N VAL A 38 -10.93 -12.23 4.03
CA VAL A 38 -11.36 -11.53 2.81
C VAL A 38 -11.79 -10.11 3.14
N LYS A 39 -12.64 -9.94 4.15
CA LYS A 39 -13.04 -8.60 4.63
C LYS A 39 -11.83 -7.76 5.02
N ALA A 40 -10.84 -8.34 5.71
CA ALA A 40 -9.60 -7.66 6.05
C ALA A 40 -8.90 -7.16 4.78
N GLY A 41 -8.71 -8.02 3.78
CA GLY A 41 -8.04 -7.63 2.54
C GLY A 41 -8.68 -6.43 1.83
N PHE A 42 -10.01 -6.28 1.87
CA PHE A 42 -10.65 -5.10 1.30
C PHE A 42 -10.62 -3.88 2.24
N LEU A 43 -10.91 -4.09 3.53
CA LEU A 43 -11.08 -3.00 4.50
C LEU A 43 -9.76 -2.33 4.86
N LEU A 44 -8.71 -3.12 5.11
CA LEU A 44 -7.41 -2.60 5.53
C LEU A 44 -6.87 -1.63 4.46
N THR A 45 -6.83 -2.08 3.21
CA THR A 45 -6.42 -1.27 2.06
C THR A 45 -7.35 -0.07 1.82
N ALA A 46 -8.65 -0.19 2.08
CA ALA A 46 -9.60 0.90 1.86
C ALA A 46 -9.33 2.10 2.78
N PHE A 47 -8.78 1.85 3.96
CA PHE A 47 -8.38 2.91 4.90
C PHE A 47 -6.94 3.36 4.70
N SER A 48 -6.00 2.46 4.42
CA SER A 48 -4.59 2.80 4.29
C SER A 48 -4.26 3.49 2.97
N TYR A 49 -4.84 3.03 1.85
CA TYR A 49 -4.48 3.48 0.51
C TYR A 49 -4.79 4.97 0.26
N PRO A 50 -5.97 5.52 0.62
CA PRO A 50 -6.23 6.95 0.45
C PRO A 50 -5.26 7.83 1.25
N ILE A 51 -4.81 7.36 2.42
CA ILE A 51 -3.85 8.09 3.25
C ILE A 51 -2.49 8.14 2.55
N VAL A 52 -2.01 7.00 2.04
CA VAL A 52 -0.75 6.91 1.30
C VAL A 52 -0.78 7.71 0.00
N VAL A 53 -1.89 7.69 -0.73
CA VAL A 53 -1.98 8.31 -2.07
C VAL A 53 -2.38 9.78 -2.04
N LEU A 54 -3.15 10.22 -1.04
CA LEU A 54 -3.65 11.59 -0.97
C LEU A 54 -3.03 12.38 0.18
N VAL A 55 -3.03 11.82 1.39
CA VAL A 55 -2.69 12.57 2.61
C VAL A 55 -1.19 12.75 2.77
N ILE A 56 -0.40 11.67 2.68
CA ILE A 56 1.06 11.72 2.85
C ILE A 56 1.71 12.63 1.79
N PRO A 57 1.39 12.53 0.48
CA PRO A 57 1.94 13.43 -0.53
C PRO A 57 1.58 14.90 -0.29
N ALA A 58 0.34 15.18 0.13
CA ALA A 58 -0.10 16.54 0.44
C ALA A 58 0.67 17.11 1.64
N LEU A 59 0.88 16.32 2.69
CA LEU A 59 1.64 16.75 3.87
C LEU A 59 3.12 17.02 3.54
N PHE A 60 3.75 16.14 2.75
CA PHE A 60 5.14 16.30 2.33
C PHE A 60 5.34 17.51 1.43
N ALA A 61 4.40 17.77 0.52
CA ALA A 61 4.40 18.96 -0.32
C ALA A 61 4.38 20.26 0.49
N MET A 62 3.78 20.25 1.70
CA MET A 62 3.70 21.42 2.57
C MET A 62 4.92 21.59 3.50
N THR A 63 5.65 20.53 3.83
CA THR A 63 6.56 20.53 5.01
C THR A 63 8.01 20.13 4.76
N HIS A 64 8.30 19.27 3.77
CA HIS A 64 9.61 18.59 3.69
C HIS A 64 10.31 18.64 2.31
N GLY A 65 9.74 19.35 1.32
CA GLY A 65 10.30 19.38 -0.04
C GLY A 65 10.22 18.02 -0.76
N GLN A 66 11.09 17.78 -1.76
CA GLN A 66 11.04 16.57 -2.62
C GLN A 66 11.95 15.41 -2.13
N ASN A 67 12.13 15.21 -0.82
CA ASN A 67 12.93 14.09 -0.33
C ASN A 67 12.17 12.76 -0.45
N ARG A 68 12.45 12.02 -1.52
CA ARG A 68 11.81 10.73 -1.85
C ARG A 68 12.01 9.67 -0.76
N ILE A 69 13.18 9.61 -0.12
CA ILE A 69 13.47 8.60 0.90
C ILE A 69 12.58 8.82 2.12
N SER A 70 12.50 10.06 2.60
CA SER A 70 11.64 10.41 3.73
C SER A 70 10.16 10.18 3.43
N TYR A 71 9.73 10.49 2.20
CA TYR A 71 8.36 10.20 1.75
C TYR A 71 8.05 8.70 1.78
N LEU A 72 8.92 7.87 1.20
CA LEU A 72 8.74 6.42 1.18
C LEU A 72 8.77 5.85 2.59
N ALA A 73 9.74 6.25 3.42
CA ALA A 73 9.80 5.80 4.80
C ALA A 73 8.51 6.13 5.57
N ALA A 74 7.93 7.31 5.36
CA ALA A 74 6.66 7.69 5.98
C ALA A 74 5.50 6.84 5.44
N ALA A 75 5.39 6.66 4.13
CA ALA A 75 4.34 5.86 3.50
C ALA A 75 4.39 4.39 3.93
N GLU A 76 5.55 3.75 3.76
CA GLU A 76 5.78 2.33 4.03
C GLU A 76 5.80 1.99 5.53
N THR A 77 5.89 2.98 6.41
CA THR A 77 5.68 2.79 7.86
C THR A 77 4.22 3.01 8.23
N THR A 78 3.59 4.06 7.69
CA THR A 78 2.23 4.45 8.06
C THR A 78 1.21 3.42 7.59
N ALA A 79 1.34 2.91 6.36
CA ALA A 79 0.41 1.92 5.81
C ALA A 79 0.29 0.66 6.68
N PRO A 80 1.37 -0.11 6.93
CA PRO A 80 1.26 -1.32 7.73
C PRO A 80 0.88 -1.04 9.19
N LEU A 81 1.30 0.08 9.78
CA LEU A 81 0.89 0.45 11.14
C LEU A 81 -0.64 0.62 11.25
N MET A 82 -1.24 1.33 10.31
CA MET A 82 -2.69 1.52 10.28
C MET A 82 -3.42 0.21 10.02
N GLU A 83 -2.92 -0.62 9.12
CA GLU A 83 -3.53 -1.92 8.81
C GLU A 83 -3.46 -2.88 10.01
N ILE A 84 -2.34 -2.92 10.73
CA ILE A 84 -2.22 -3.69 11.97
C ILE A 84 -3.22 -3.18 13.01
N LEU A 85 -3.33 -1.87 13.18
CA LEU A 85 -4.28 -1.25 14.11
C LEU A 85 -5.72 -1.63 13.78
N LEU A 86 -6.12 -1.47 12.51
CA LEU A 86 -7.46 -1.77 12.03
C LEU A 86 -7.78 -3.26 12.11
N TYR A 87 -6.82 -4.13 11.76
CA TYR A 87 -6.99 -5.57 11.87
C TYR A 87 -7.24 -5.98 13.33
N ARG A 88 -6.45 -5.44 14.26
CA ARG A 88 -6.63 -5.71 15.71
C ARG A 88 -7.98 -5.24 16.21
N LEU A 89 -8.45 -4.06 15.79
CA LEU A 89 -9.80 -3.58 16.08
C LEU A 89 -10.87 -4.54 15.52
N MET A 90 -10.70 -5.02 14.29
CA MET A 90 -11.63 -5.95 13.64
C MET A 90 -11.76 -7.28 14.41
N ILE A 91 -10.64 -7.82 14.91
CA ILE A 91 -10.64 -9.09 15.67
C ILE A 91 -10.71 -8.89 17.20
N ARG A 92 -10.98 -7.66 17.66
CA ARG A 92 -11.09 -7.28 19.08
C ARG A 92 -9.85 -7.63 19.92
N GLN A 93 -8.67 -7.51 19.33
CA GLN A 93 -7.40 -7.62 20.06
C GLN A 93 -6.92 -6.24 20.54
N PRO A 94 -6.15 -6.18 21.65
CA PRO A 94 -5.57 -4.92 22.13
C PRO A 94 -4.66 -4.27 21.08
N VAL A 95 -4.88 -2.99 20.79
CA VAL A 95 -4.15 -2.26 19.75
C VAL A 95 -2.65 -2.14 20.03
N LEU A 96 -2.27 -2.00 21.31
CA LEU A 96 -0.87 -1.90 21.77
C LEU A 96 -0.26 -3.27 22.17
N ALA A 97 -0.86 -4.39 21.76
CA ALA A 97 -0.25 -5.70 21.98
C ALA A 97 1.14 -5.79 21.30
N ARG A 98 2.00 -6.67 21.80
CA ARG A 98 3.30 -6.95 21.16
C ARG A 98 3.10 -7.38 19.69
N PRO A 99 4.04 -7.09 18.78
CA PRO A 99 4.00 -7.61 17.42
C PRO A 99 3.83 -9.13 17.43
N ASP A 100 2.92 -9.62 16.60
CA ASP A 100 2.60 -11.04 16.48
C ASP A 100 2.74 -11.49 15.02
N ARG A 101 2.47 -12.78 14.77
CA ARG A 101 2.53 -13.34 13.42
C ARG A 101 1.59 -12.60 12.45
N ASN A 102 0.39 -12.24 12.89
CA ASN A 102 -0.57 -11.57 12.01
C ASN A 102 -0.09 -10.18 11.63
N ALA A 103 0.54 -9.45 12.56
CA ALA A 103 1.19 -8.18 12.24
C ALA A 103 2.30 -8.34 11.20
N ALA A 104 3.15 -9.37 11.33
CA ALA A 104 4.18 -9.66 10.32
C ALA A 104 3.58 -10.01 8.95
N VAL A 105 2.49 -10.78 8.92
CA VAL A 105 1.78 -11.12 7.68
C VAL A 105 1.22 -9.87 6.98
N ILE A 106 0.65 -8.94 7.74
CA ILE A 106 0.12 -7.67 7.20
C ILE A 106 1.26 -6.82 6.63
N VAL A 107 2.37 -6.67 7.36
CA VAL A 107 3.57 -5.97 6.86
C VAL A 107 4.07 -6.59 5.56
N VAL A 108 4.18 -7.91 5.49
CA VAL A 108 4.63 -8.60 4.28
C VAL A 108 3.67 -8.38 3.11
N ALA A 109 2.36 -8.48 3.34
CA ALA A 109 1.37 -8.23 2.29
C ALA A 109 1.49 -6.81 1.73
N ASN A 110 1.56 -5.82 2.61
CA ASN A 110 1.70 -4.40 2.27
C ASN A 110 3.01 -4.11 1.51
N LEU A 111 4.15 -4.63 1.99
CA LEU A 111 5.43 -4.47 1.29
C LEU A 111 5.43 -5.16 -0.09
N CYS A 112 4.78 -6.31 -0.24
CA CYS A 112 4.63 -6.95 -1.54
C CYS A 112 3.84 -6.09 -2.52
N SER A 113 2.76 -5.44 -2.08
CA SER A 113 1.96 -4.56 -2.93
C SER A 113 2.73 -3.29 -3.32
N PHE A 114 3.46 -2.71 -2.38
CA PHE A 114 4.38 -1.60 -2.66
C PHE A 114 5.46 -1.97 -3.68
N LEU A 115 6.21 -3.05 -3.45
CA LEU A 115 7.32 -3.45 -4.32
C LEU A 115 6.87 -3.74 -5.76
N LEU A 116 5.72 -4.41 -5.92
CA LEU A 116 5.16 -4.67 -7.24
C LEU A 116 4.64 -3.39 -7.91
N GLY A 117 4.02 -2.49 -7.14
CA GLY A 117 3.60 -1.19 -7.64
C GLY A 117 4.79 -0.35 -8.12
N GLU A 118 5.84 -0.27 -7.30
CA GLU A 118 7.07 0.47 -7.64
C GLU A 118 7.78 -0.14 -8.84
N TRP A 119 7.86 -1.47 -8.92
CA TRP A 119 8.41 -2.17 -10.09
C TRP A 119 7.62 -1.85 -11.36
N PHE A 120 6.29 -1.86 -11.31
CA PHE A 120 5.44 -1.53 -12.45
C PHE A 120 5.66 -0.08 -12.92
N VAL A 121 5.74 0.87 -11.98
CA VAL A 121 5.99 2.28 -12.27
C VAL A 121 7.40 2.47 -12.84
N SER A 122 8.41 1.88 -12.24
CA SER A 122 9.81 1.93 -12.69
C SER A 122 9.97 1.33 -14.09
N ALA A 123 9.39 0.15 -14.35
CA ALA A 123 9.41 -0.50 -15.66
C ALA A 123 8.74 0.36 -16.74
N ARG A 124 7.66 1.07 -16.39
CA ARG A 124 6.98 2.01 -17.30
C ARG A 124 7.82 3.24 -17.61
N ILE A 125 8.59 3.75 -16.63
CA ILE A 125 9.52 4.87 -16.83
C ILE A 125 10.64 4.44 -17.77
N HIS A 126 11.25 3.27 -17.55
CA HIS A 126 12.31 2.73 -18.42
C HIS A 126 11.82 2.51 -19.86
N ALA A 127 10.65 1.89 -20.04
CA ALA A 127 10.07 1.68 -21.37
C ALA A 127 9.72 3.00 -22.11
N TRP A 128 9.36 4.07 -21.37
CA TRP A 128 9.16 5.40 -21.96
C TRP A 128 10.48 6.05 -22.38
N ILE A 129 11.52 5.94 -21.56
CA ILE A 129 12.87 6.43 -21.89
C ILE A 129 13.38 5.75 -23.16
N ASP A 130 13.28 4.42 -23.24
CA ASP A 130 13.73 3.64 -24.40
C ASP A 130 12.97 3.99 -25.69
N ALA A 131 11.68 4.34 -25.58
CA ALA A 131 10.86 4.79 -26.72
C ALA A 131 11.17 6.24 -27.15
N MET A 132 11.74 7.06 -26.26
CA MET A 132 12.12 8.46 -26.48
C MET A 132 13.55 8.66 -26.96
N THR A 133 14.37 7.60 -26.94
CA THR A 133 15.68 7.55 -27.58
C THR A 133 15.64 6.74 -28.89
N PRO A 134 14.99 7.25 -29.96
CA PRO A 134 15.18 6.68 -31.29
C PRO A 134 16.57 7.07 -31.80
N GLY A 135 17.54 6.16 -31.70
CA GLY A 135 18.85 6.29 -32.36
C GLY A 135 20.05 6.20 -31.43
N GLY A 136 20.32 5.02 -30.87
CA GLY A 136 21.49 4.73 -30.05
C GLY A 136 22.22 3.45 -30.45
N ARG A 137 22.55 3.29 -31.73
CA ARG A 137 23.73 2.56 -32.23
C ARG A 137 24.25 3.28 -33.46
#